data_AF-A4AB96-F1
#
_entry.id   AF-A4AB96-F1
#
_cell.length_a   1.000
_cell.length_b   1.000
_cell.length_c   1.000
_cell.angle_alpha   90.00
_cell.angle_beta   90.00
_cell.angle_gamma   90.00
#
_symmetry.space_group_name_H-M   'P 1'
#
loop_
_entity.id
_entity.type
_entity.pdbx_description
1 polymer ?
#
loop_
_entity_poly.entity_id
_entity_poly.type
_entity_poly.pdbx_seq_one_letter_code
_entity_poly.pdbx_strand_id
1 'polypeptide(L)'
;MTCRYRRQCAAIRRENGREKIKIYRPICEDTDKRWTLSNHLLHALAFCVTINPVTINEHQATPPTIYPLQPQDSNTSPMLIDRQRTRFSCNGEALNAAPRCPGVYRFYSEEDTLLYIGKSIDIGTRLNSHFADAREPGRQQRMMSAVHRIDCQLTAGEVGALLIENAAIKAETPLYNRRQRRSRKLWTQRLQEDVEGFLQVIPSDFCPAGERIESVFGLFRSRKHIDNSLRSLARDNGLCLRMLGAERGRGPCFGHQVGRCHGACAGKESADAHNSRLLQALDKQRIAAWPFAGPVLLQEERDKDSRYTGESSPLQPKRQFHLINHWSYLGTFERRDRARQAAKRDSDLIFDRDTYRIAVRSLRQDAGALLDGVSGGLIDNPFALNRQGAGAPSLAGDIKAEKSEKSENSEALSPA
;
A
#
# COMPACT_ATOMS: atom_id res chain seq x y z
N MET A 1 -38.47 14.62 22.81
CA MET A 1 -37.19 15.09 23.38
C MET A 1 -36.12 15.01 22.31
N THR A 2 -35.80 16.14 21.68
CA THR A 2 -34.84 16.26 20.58
C THR A 2 -33.53 16.84 21.12
N CYS A 3 -32.48 16.01 21.23
CA CYS A 3 -31.14 16.51 21.55
C CYS A 3 -30.43 16.90 20.23
N ARG A 4 -30.39 18.21 19.95
CA ARG A 4 -29.62 18.78 18.83
C ARG A 4 -28.16 18.95 19.25
N TYR A 5 -27.26 18.10 18.75
CA TYR A 5 -25.82 18.38 18.81
C TYR A 5 -25.41 19.30 17.66
N ARG A 6 -25.12 20.57 17.97
CA ARG A 6 -24.50 21.53 17.04
C ARG A 6 -22.97 21.35 17.09
N ARG A 7 -22.35 21.10 15.94
CA ARG A 7 -20.89 21.14 15.76
C ARG A 7 -20.38 22.58 15.92
N GLN A 8 -19.32 22.78 16.69
CA GLN A 8 -18.46 23.96 16.57
C GLN A 8 -17.02 23.51 16.25
N CYS A 9 -16.50 24.00 15.13
CA CYS A 9 -15.10 23.90 14.76
C CYS A 9 -14.28 24.88 15.60
N ALA A 10 -13.11 24.44 16.10
CA ALA A 10 -12.12 25.35 16.66
C ALA A 10 -11.64 26.32 15.57
N ALA A 11 -11.81 27.63 15.79
CA ALA A 11 -11.26 28.66 14.91
C ALA A 11 -10.00 29.26 15.55
N ILE A 12 -8.88 29.20 14.83
CA ILE A 12 -7.64 29.88 15.20
C ILE A 12 -7.69 31.28 14.60
N ARG A 13 -7.74 32.33 15.44
CA ARG A 13 -7.58 33.73 15.00
C ARG A 13 -6.27 34.27 15.55
N ARG A 14 -5.45 34.85 14.66
CA ARG A 14 -4.20 35.53 15.01
C ARG A 14 -4.48 37.02 15.21
N GLU A 15 -4.28 37.51 16.42
CA GLU A 15 -4.18 38.95 16.70
C GLU A 15 -2.92 39.20 17.53
N ASN A 16 -2.07 40.11 17.06
CA ASN A 16 -0.90 40.66 17.77
C ASN A 16 0.05 39.64 18.41
N GLY A 17 0.52 38.67 17.61
CA GLY A 17 1.79 37.97 17.85
C GLY A 17 1.87 37.05 19.07
N ARG A 18 0.76 36.72 19.75
CA ARG A 18 0.74 35.72 20.83
C ARG A 18 -0.43 34.73 20.63
N GLU A 19 -0.12 33.45 20.49
CA GLU A 19 -1.13 32.39 20.39
C GLU A 19 -1.84 32.21 21.75
N LYS A 20 -3.17 32.37 21.77
CA LYS A 20 -4.02 31.95 22.90
C LYS A 20 -4.99 30.87 22.42
N ILE A 21 -4.84 29.67 22.96
CA ILE A 21 -5.80 28.56 22.78
C ILE A 21 -6.89 28.73 23.85
N LYS A 22 -8.13 29.03 23.45
CA LYS A 22 -9.31 28.92 24.33
C LYS A 22 -9.94 27.56 24.13
N ILE A 23 -9.81 26.67 25.12
CA ILE A 23 -10.52 25.38 25.16
C ILE A 23 -11.85 25.61 25.88
N TYR A 24 -12.98 25.39 25.21
CA TYR A 24 -14.28 25.32 25.87
C TYR A 24 -14.54 23.88 26.32
N ARG A 25 -14.81 23.67 27.61
CA ARG A 25 -15.32 22.38 28.14
C ARG A 25 -16.85 22.34 27.99
N PRO A 26 -17.45 21.21 27.62
CA PRO A 26 -18.89 21.01 27.79
C PRO A 26 -19.18 20.81 29.28
N ILE A 27 -20.17 21.53 29.80
CA ILE A 27 -20.75 21.32 31.12
C ILE A 27 -21.81 20.23 30.96
N CYS A 28 -21.70 19.16 31.73
CA CYS A 28 -22.76 18.17 31.94
C CYS A 28 -23.16 18.29 33.41
N GLU A 29 -24.40 18.69 33.69
CA GLU A 29 -24.96 18.71 35.04
C GLU A 29 -25.29 17.27 35.51
N ASP A 30 -25.24 17.08 36.82
CA ASP A 30 -25.60 15.92 37.64
C ASP A 30 -24.63 14.70 37.72
N THR A 31 -23.76 14.69 38.73
CA THR A 31 -24.01 13.98 40.01
C THR A 31 -22.81 14.07 40.98
N ASP A 32 -23.12 14.31 42.24
CA ASP A 32 -22.25 14.37 43.43
C ASP A 32 -21.19 13.26 43.52
N LYS A 33 -19.89 13.61 43.55
CA LYS A 33 -18.86 13.05 44.47
C LYS A 33 -17.69 14.04 44.66
N ARG A 34 -17.50 14.51 45.89
CA ARG A 34 -16.31 15.24 46.37
C ARG A 34 -15.04 14.42 46.17
N TRP A 35 -14.03 14.98 45.49
CA TRP A 35 -12.62 14.68 45.71
C TRP A 35 -11.80 15.97 45.63
N THR A 36 -11.04 16.24 46.69
CA THR A 36 -10.21 17.42 46.93
C THR A 36 -8.98 17.45 46.02
N LEU A 37 -8.76 18.55 45.30
CA LEU A 37 -7.50 18.87 44.63
C LEU A 37 -6.44 19.31 45.66
N SER A 38 -5.25 18.74 45.58
CA SER A 38 -4.03 19.36 46.11
C SER A 38 -3.18 19.88 44.94
N ASN A 39 -2.86 21.17 45.02
CA ASN A 39 -1.99 21.93 44.14
C ASN A 39 -0.57 21.36 44.11
N HIS A 40 0.00 21.19 42.92
CA HIS A 40 1.40 21.57 42.68
C HIS A 40 1.55 22.13 41.25
N LEU A 41 1.69 23.45 41.22
CA LEU A 41 2.08 24.27 40.09
C LEU A 41 3.62 24.29 39.96
N LEU A 42 4.06 24.46 38.70
CA LEU A 42 5.19 25.28 38.25
C LEU A 42 6.62 24.88 38.68
N HIS A 43 7.47 24.69 37.67
CA HIS A 43 8.88 25.13 37.50
C HIS A 43 9.23 24.72 36.05
N ALA A 44 9.90 25.47 35.17
CA ALA A 44 10.56 26.76 35.25
C ALA A 44 10.62 27.39 33.83
N LEU A 45 10.70 28.73 33.80
CA LEU A 45 10.82 29.59 32.63
C LEU A 45 12.28 29.80 32.21
N ALA A 46 12.43 30.13 30.91
CA ALA A 46 13.37 31.10 30.33
C ALA A 46 14.88 30.79 30.30
N PHE A 47 15.41 30.67 29.07
CA PHE A 47 16.74 31.17 28.72
C PHE A 47 16.71 31.77 27.30
N CYS A 48 16.82 33.10 27.23
CA CYS A 48 17.20 33.85 26.03
C CYS A 48 18.70 34.14 26.14
N VAL A 49 19.47 33.84 25.10
CA VAL A 49 20.75 34.51 24.85
C VAL A 49 20.80 34.94 23.38
N THR A 50 21.23 36.19 23.25
CA THR A 50 21.37 37.08 22.10
C THR A 50 22.31 36.58 21.02
N ILE A 51 21.93 36.81 19.76
CA ILE A 51 22.74 36.59 18.55
C ILE A 51 23.51 37.90 18.27
N ASN A 52 24.84 37.82 18.19
CA ASN A 52 25.71 38.88 17.67
C ASN A 52 25.77 38.82 16.14
N PRO A 53 25.83 39.97 15.44
CA PRO A 53 25.96 40.01 13.99
C PRO A 53 27.42 39.76 13.57
N VAL A 54 27.66 38.76 12.72
CA VAL A 54 28.95 38.54 12.07
C VAL A 54 28.96 39.24 10.72
N THR A 55 29.95 40.12 10.57
CA THR A 55 30.36 40.87 9.38
C THR A 55 30.64 39.96 8.18
N ILE A 56 30.11 40.35 7.02
CA ILE A 56 30.38 39.74 5.72
C ILE A 56 31.70 40.33 5.20
N ASN A 57 32.75 39.51 5.08
CA ASN A 57 33.98 39.88 4.37
C ASN A 57 33.83 39.53 2.89
N GLU A 58 33.96 40.55 2.04
CA GLU A 58 34.12 40.43 0.60
C GLU A 58 35.52 39.86 0.29
N HIS A 59 35.59 38.57 -0.06
CA HIS A 59 36.75 38.00 -0.73
C HIS A 59 36.38 37.56 -2.14
N GLN A 60 36.81 38.38 -3.09
CA GLN A 60 37.22 38.08 -4.47
C GLN A 60 36.85 36.68 -5.01
N ALA A 61 35.71 36.61 -5.71
CA ALA A 61 35.40 35.49 -6.59
C ALA A 61 36.10 35.70 -7.94
N THR A 62 37.13 34.91 -8.24
CA THR A 62 37.66 34.76 -9.60
C THR A 62 36.67 34.00 -10.48
N PRO A 63 36.42 34.40 -11.73
CA PRO A 63 35.48 33.72 -12.61
C PRO A 63 35.99 32.32 -12.97
N PRO A 64 35.12 31.29 -13.09
CA PRO A 64 35.56 29.95 -13.47
C PRO A 64 36.04 29.94 -14.92
N THR A 65 37.26 29.46 -15.12
CA THR A 65 37.86 29.15 -16.41
C THR A 65 36.97 28.17 -17.18
N ILE A 66 36.42 28.61 -18.31
CA ILE A 66 35.72 27.76 -19.27
C ILE A 66 36.79 26.96 -20.04
N TYR A 67 36.93 25.67 -19.75
CA TYR A 67 37.69 24.76 -20.59
C TYR A 67 36.82 24.35 -21.80
N PRO A 68 37.31 24.47 -23.05
CA PRO A 68 36.58 23.98 -24.20
C PRO A 68 36.46 22.44 -24.12
N LEU A 69 35.22 21.95 -24.27
CA LEU A 69 34.92 20.53 -24.42
C LEU A 69 35.65 20.00 -25.65
N GLN A 70 36.65 19.14 -25.44
CA GLN A 70 37.22 18.34 -26.52
C GLN A 70 36.17 17.30 -26.99
N PRO A 71 36.10 16.98 -28.29
CA PRO A 71 35.17 15.98 -28.79
C PRO A 71 35.60 14.63 -28.22
N GLN A 72 34.75 14.01 -27.39
CA GLN A 72 34.99 12.65 -26.94
C GLN A 72 34.57 11.67 -28.03
N ASP A 73 35.54 10.84 -28.40
CA ASP A 73 35.44 9.80 -29.41
C ASP A 73 34.21 8.91 -29.23
N SER A 74 33.49 8.73 -30.33
CA SER A 74 32.27 7.94 -30.46
C SER A 74 32.53 6.44 -30.45
N ASN A 75 33.09 5.90 -29.36
CA ASN A 75 33.30 4.45 -29.23
C ASN A 75 33.14 3.89 -27.80
N THR A 76 32.23 4.46 -27.01
CA THR A 76 31.75 3.80 -25.79
C THR A 76 30.90 2.59 -26.17
N SER A 77 31.53 1.42 -26.23
CA SER A 77 30.83 0.15 -26.03
C SER A 77 29.86 0.31 -24.85
N PRO A 78 28.60 -0.15 -24.95
CA PRO A 78 27.68 -0.07 -23.82
C PRO A 78 28.35 -0.78 -22.64
N MET A 79 28.45 -0.11 -21.48
CA MET A 79 28.93 -0.73 -20.24
C MET A 79 28.16 -2.05 -20.06
N LEU A 80 28.80 -3.16 -20.39
CA LEU A 80 28.28 -4.49 -20.14
C LEU A 80 28.17 -4.60 -18.63
N ILE A 81 26.93 -4.65 -18.14
CA ILE A 81 26.64 -4.89 -16.73
C ILE A 81 27.21 -6.27 -16.42
N ASP A 82 28.39 -6.26 -15.79
CA ASP A 82 29.19 -7.44 -15.62
C ASP A 82 28.61 -8.31 -14.50
N ARG A 83 27.88 -9.35 -14.91
CA ARG A 83 27.36 -10.39 -14.02
C ARG A 83 28.46 -11.03 -13.18
N GLN A 84 29.71 -11.04 -13.65
CA GLN A 84 30.84 -11.66 -12.97
C GLN A 84 31.34 -10.82 -11.78
N ARG A 85 31.05 -9.51 -11.76
CA ARG A 85 31.39 -8.62 -10.63
C ARG A 85 30.34 -8.58 -9.53
N THR A 86 29.11 -9.05 -9.82
CA THR A 86 28.02 -8.99 -8.85
C THR A 86 28.15 -10.12 -7.84
N ARG A 87 28.33 -9.79 -6.56
CA ARG A 87 28.37 -10.77 -5.47
C ARG A 87 26.95 -11.15 -5.04
N PHE A 88 26.70 -12.44 -4.88
CA PHE A 88 25.45 -12.95 -4.32
C PHE A 88 25.64 -13.32 -2.86
N SER A 89 24.66 -12.98 -2.03
CA SER A 89 24.56 -13.49 -0.66
C SER A 89 23.16 -13.96 -0.35
N CYS A 90 23.03 -14.79 0.68
CA CYS A 90 21.76 -15.14 1.30
C CYS A 90 21.88 -15.06 2.81
N ASN A 91 21.12 -14.16 3.45
CA ASN A 91 21.21 -13.89 4.88
C ASN A 91 22.66 -13.62 5.36
N GLY A 92 23.49 -12.98 4.53
CA GLY A 92 24.90 -12.68 4.84
C GLY A 92 25.90 -13.78 4.47
N GLU A 93 25.45 -14.97 4.05
CA GLU A 93 26.32 -16.03 3.53
C GLU A 93 26.58 -15.84 2.03
N ALA A 94 27.81 -15.98 1.58
CA ALA A 94 28.14 -15.86 0.15
C ALA A 94 27.53 -17.02 -0.66
N LEU A 95 26.96 -16.69 -1.81
CA LEU A 95 26.41 -17.66 -2.77
C LEU A 95 27.22 -17.65 -4.06
N ASN A 96 27.49 -18.85 -4.59
CA ASN A 96 28.17 -19.01 -5.89
C ASN A 96 27.27 -18.64 -7.07
N ALA A 97 25.95 -18.73 -6.89
CA ALA A 97 24.97 -18.42 -7.92
C ALA A 97 23.65 -17.95 -7.31
N ALA A 98 22.83 -17.30 -8.13
CA ALA A 98 21.49 -16.89 -7.76
C ALA A 98 20.60 -18.12 -7.45
N PRO A 99 19.89 -18.14 -6.31
CA PRO A 99 19.04 -19.26 -5.93
C PRO A 99 17.80 -19.35 -6.83
N ARG A 100 17.39 -20.57 -7.22
CA ARG A 100 16.18 -20.83 -8.02
C ARG A 100 15.01 -21.25 -7.14
N CYS A 101 14.59 -20.37 -6.25
CA CYS A 101 13.45 -20.61 -5.37
C CYS A 101 12.74 -19.29 -5.01
N PRO A 102 11.56 -19.36 -4.36
CA PRO A 102 10.85 -18.18 -3.90
C PRO A 102 11.64 -17.37 -2.88
N GLY A 103 11.46 -16.06 -2.95
CA GLY A 103 11.98 -15.16 -1.93
C GLY A 103 12.07 -13.72 -2.39
N VAL A 104 12.81 -12.96 -1.59
CA VAL A 104 13.03 -11.52 -1.76
C VAL A 104 14.51 -11.29 -2.05
N TYR A 105 14.82 -10.40 -2.98
CA TYR A 105 16.19 -10.00 -3.29
C TYR A 105 16.37 -8.49 -3.14
N ARG A 106 17.56 -8.09 -2.71
CA ARG A 106 17.95 -6.70 -2.45
C ARG A 106 19.19 -6.35 -3.25
N PHE A 107 19.13 -5.24 -3.97
CA PHE A 107 20.26 -4.72 -4.74
C PHE A 107 20.96 -3.62 -3.95
N TYR A 108 22.27 -3.74 -3.82
CA TYR A 108 23.12 -2.77 -3.13
C TYR A 108 24.18 -2.21 -4.08
N SER A 109 24.51 -0.93 -3.89
CA SER A 109 25.68 -0.32 -4.53
C SER A 109 26.99 -0.80 -3.90
N GLU A 110 28.11 -0.37 -4.48
CA GLU A 110 29.44 -0.56 -3.92
C GLU A 110 29.59 0.07 -2.52
N GLU A 111 28.94 1.20 -2.29
CA GLU A 111 28.86 1.91 -1.00
C GLU A 111 27.78 1.35 -0.05
N ASP A 112 27.33 0.11 -0.26
CA ASP A 112 26.29 -0.55 0.53
C ASP A 112 24.93 0.18 0.58
N THR A 113 24.66 1.10 -0.37
CA THR A 113 23.36 1.80 -0.45
C THR A 113 22.31 0.88 -1.05
N LEU A 114 21.16 0.74 -0.37
CA LEU A 114 20.04 -0.07 -0.85
C LEU A 114 19.35 0.59 -2.06
N LEU A 115 19.53 -0.01 -3.23
CA LEU A 115 19.02 0.47 -4.50
C LEU A 115 17.59 -0.02 -4.76
N TYR A 116 17.32 -1.31 -4.57
CA TYR A 116 16.06 -1.93 -4.98
C TYR A 116 15.75 -3.17 -4.15
N ILE A 117 14.47 -3.42 -3.90
CA ILE A 117 13.97 -4.66 -3.34
C ILE A 117 12.95 -5.25 -4.32
N GLY A 118 13.04 -6.54 -4.60
CA GLY A 118 12.05 -7.26 -5.40
C GLY A 118 11.76 -8.66 -4.86
N LYS A 119 10.69 -9.26 -5.37
CA LYS A 119 10.25 -10.61 -5.03
C LYS A 119 10.18 -11.51 -6.27
N SER A 120 10.33 -12.80 -6.08
CA SER A 120 10.08 -13.78 -7.14
C SER A 120 9.66 -15.12 -6.56
N ILE A 121 8.98 -15.93 -7.39
CA ILE A 121 8.81 -17.38 -7.15
C ILE A 121 10.06 -18.17 -7.60
N ASP A 122 10.89 -17.56 -8.45
CA ASP A 122 12.20 -18.05 -8.89
C ASP A 122 13.14 -16.83 -8.99
N ILE A 123 13.96 -16.62 -7.95
CA ILE A 123 14.89 -15.49 -7.88
C ILE A 123 15.87 -15.53 -9.05
N GLY A 124 16.49 -16.67 -9.34
CA GLY A 124 17.46 -16.82 -10.43
C GLY A 124 16.92 -16.40 -11.79
N THR A 125 15.72 -16.88 -12.15
CA THR A 125 15.07 -16.47 -13.41
C THR A 125 14.76 -14.97 -13.42
N ARG A 126 14.29 -14.42 -12.30
CA ARG A 126 13.97 -12.99 -12.22
C ARG A 126 15.21 -12.10 -12.31
N LEU A 127 16.32 -12.50 -11.70
CA LEU A 127 17.59 -11.79 -11.79
C LEU A 127 18.13 -11.82 -13.23
N ASN A 128 18.02 -12.97 -13.93
CA ASN A 128 18.34 -13.06 -15.36
C ASN A 128 17.57 -12.02 -16.19
N SER A 129 16.26 -11.86 -15.94
CA SER A 129 15.46 -10.84 -16.62
C SER A 129 15.97 -9.43 -16.31
N HIS A 130 16.32 -9.12 -15.06
CA HIS A 130 16.87 -7.81 -14.71
C HIS A 130 18.16 -7.47 -15.46
N PHE A 131 19.06 -8.46 -15.64
CA PHE A 131 20.28 -8.28 -16.43
C PHE A 131 19.99 -8.14 -17.94
N ALA A 132 19.01 -8.88 -18.46
CA ALA A 132 18.60 -8.78 -19.86
C ALA A 132 17.97 -7.41 -20.17
N ASP A 133 17.01 -6.97 -19.35
CA ASP A 133 16.30 -5.69 -19.50
C ASP A 133 17.24 -4.48 -19.37
N ALA A 134 18.39 -4.65 -18.72
CA ALA A 134 19.37 -3.60 -18.51
C ALA A 134 20.33 -3.39 -19.69
N ARG A 135 20.21 -4.20 -20.76
CA ARG A 135 20.92 -3.98 -22.03
C ARG A 135 20.41 -2.75 -22.78
N GLU A 136 19.14 -2.42 -22.58
CA GLU A 136 18.50 -1.26 -23.18
C GLU A 136 18.70 0.00 -22.33
N PRO A 137 18.97 1.17 -22.95
CA PRO A 137 19.10 2.43 -22.22
C PRO A 137 17.87 2.76 -21.38
N GLY A 138 18.10 3.23 -20.16
CA GLY A 138 17.02 3.77 -19.34
C GLY A 138 17.18 3.55 -17.85
N ARG A 139 16.05 3.50 -17.15
CA ARG A 139 16.02 3.39 -15.68
C ARG A 139 16.59 2.06 -15.19
N GLN A 140 16.29 0.96 -15.87
CA GLN A 140 16.73 -0.37 -15.50
C GLN A 140 18.25 -0.51 -15.66
N GLN A 141 18.82 -0.03 -16.78
CA GLN A 141 20.25 0.04 -17.00
C GLN A 141 20.96 0.84 -15.91
N ARG A 142 20.51 2.08 -15.63
CA ARG A 142 21.10 2.93 -14.57
C ARG A 142 21.09 2.30 -13.17
N MET A 143 20.02 1.58 -12.85
CA MET A 143 19.93 0.86 -11.59
C MET A 143 20.93 -0.29 -11.55
N MET A 144 20.92 -1.14 -12.58
CA MET A 144 21.74 -2.35 -12.63
C MET A 144 23.24 -2.05 -12.79
N SER A 145 23.62 -0.96 -13.46
CA SER A 145 25.01 -0.52 -13.56
C SER A 145 25.61 -0.11 -12.20
N ALA A 146 24.76 0.27 -11.25
CA ALA A 146 25.18 0.62 -9.90
C ALA A 146 25.19 -0.58 -8.94
N VAL A 147 24.70 -1.76 -9.35
CA VAL A 147 24.60 -2.94 -8.48
C VAL A 147 25.97 -3.61 -8.32
N HIS A 148 26.39 -3.79 -7.07
CA HIS A 148 27.61 -4.49 -6.70
C HIS A 148 27.34 -5.77 -5.88
N ARG A 149 26.29 -5.75 -5.04
CA ARG A 149 25.87 -6.92 -4.24
C ARG A 149 24.37 -7.16 -4.40
N ILE A 150 23.99 -8.44 -4.50
CA ILE A 150 22.60 -8.91 -4.46
C ILE A 150 22.45 -9.84 -3.26
N ASP A 151 21.65 -9.42 -2.28
CA ASP A 151 21.34 -10.25 -1.11
C ASP A 151 19.95 -10.89 -1.26
N CYS A 152 19.84 -12.16 -0.95
CA CYS A 152 18.64 -12.96 -1.10
C CYS A 152 18.10 -13.41 0.27
N GLN A 153 16.80 -13.32 0.45
CA GLN A 153 16.09 -13.87 1.59
C GLN A 153 15.08 -14.89 1.07
N LEU A 154 15.38 -16.16 1.27
CA LEU A 154 14.58 -17.27 0.75
C LEU A 154 13.30 -17.45 1.57
N THR A 155 12.22 -17.86 0.91
CA THR A 155 10.93 -18.13 1.55
C THR A 155 10.41 -19.51 1.24
N ALA A 156 9.49 -20.00 2.07
CA ALA A 156 8.87 -21.31 1.86
C ALA A 156 8.05 -21.31 0.57
N GLY A 157 7.30 -20.24 0.30
CA GLY A 157 6.56 -20.05 -0.94
C GLY A 157 6.38 -18.59 -1.35
N GLU A 158 5.38 -18.35 -2.20
CA GLU A 158 5.12 -17.04 -2.80
C GLU A 158 4.52 -16.05 -1.78
N VAL A 159 3.65 -16.50 -0.88
CA VAL A 159 2.94 -15.61 0.04
C VAL A 159 3.93 -14.96 0.99
N GLY A 160 4.88 -15.73 1.52
CA GLY A 160 5.98 -15.18 2.31
C GLY A 160 6.79 -14.14 1.55
N ALA A 161 7.14 -14.41 0.28
CA ALA A 161 7.90 -13.48 -0.56
C ALA A 161 7.16 -12.16 -0.78
N LEU A 162 5.84 -12.23 -1.01
CA LEU A 162 4.98 -11.05 -1.19
C LEU A 162 4.90 -10.21 0.09
N LEU A 163 4.67 -10.84 1.24
CA LEU A 163 4.54 -10.15 2.53
C LEU A 163 5.87 -9.50 2.97
N ILE A 164 6.97 -10.24 2.86
CA ILE A 164 8.30 -9.77 3.25
C ILE A 164 8.76 -8.62 2.35
N GLU A 165 8.60 -8.72 1.02
CA GLU A 165 8.97 -7.64 0.10
C GLU A 165 8.19 -6.35 0.42
N ASN A 166 6.88 -6.50 0.63
CA ASN A 166 6.01 -5.38 0.91
C ASN A 166 6.36 -4.69 2.24
N ALA A 167 6.72 -5.45 3.27
CA ALA A 167 7.20 -4.91 4.54
C ALA A 167 8.58 -4.24 4.39
N ALA A 168 9.52 -4.92 3.71
CA ALA A 168 10.89 -4.45 3.51
C ALA A 168 10.96 -3.13 2.73
N ILE A 169 10.18 -2.98 1.65
CA ILE A 169 10.14 -1.73 0.88
C ILE A 169 9.68 -0.54 1.72
N LYS A 170 8.74 -0.75 2.64
CA LYS A 170 8.23 0.33 3.50
C LYS A 170 9.18 0.66 4.64
N ALA A 171 9.88 -0.34 5.18
CA ALA A 171 10.83 -0.16 6.27
C ALA A 171 12.16 0.42 5.77
N GLU A 172 12.69 -0.11 4.66
CA GLU A 172 14.04 0.19 4.17
C GLU A 172 14.03 1.30 3.09
N THR A 173 12.88 1.58 2.46
CA THR A 173 12.68 2.70 1.51
C THR A 173 13.72 2.81 0.38
N PRO A 174 13.97 1.74 -0.38
CA PRO A 174 15.01 1.69 -1.40
C PRO A 174 14.87 2.80 -2.47
N LEU A 175 16.01 3.23 -3.02
CA LEU A 175 16.10 4.36 -3.95
C LEU A 175 15.18 4.21 -5.19
N TYR A 176 15.11 2.99 -5.74
CA TYR A 176 14.38 2.69 -6.96
C TYR A 176 12.95 2.14 -6.74
N ASN A 177 12.50 1.73 -5.54
CA ASN A 177 11.07 1.40 -5.33
C ASN A 177 10.26 2.65 -5.01
N ARG A 178 9.84 3.41 -6.03
CA ARG A 178 9.04 4.65 -5.85
C ARG A 178 7.54 4.38 -5.58
N ARG A 179 6.94 3.38 -6.24
CA ARG A 179 5.47 3.16 -6.23
C ARG A 179 4.94 2.43 -4.99
N GLN A 180 5.76 1.57 -4.37
CA GLN A 180 5.39 0.73 -3.22
C GLN A 180 5.72 1.40 -1.87
N ARG A 181 6.14 2.68 -1.86
CA ARG A 181 6.39 3.42 -0.61
C ARG A 181 5.09 3.64 0.15
N ARG A 182 5.20 3.74 1.48
CA ARG A 182 4.05 3.89 2.39
C ARG A 182 3.15 5.04 1.93
N SER A 183 1.91 4.71 1.60
CA SER A 183 0.89 5.73 1.33
C SER A 183 0.52 6.39 2.65
N ARG A 184 0.75 7.70 2.78
CA ARG A 184 0.43 8.45 4.02
C ARG A 184 -1.06 8.42 4.37
N LYS A 185 -1.91 8.21 3.38
CA LYS A 185 -3.36 8.26 3.49
C LYS A 185 -3.99 7.27 2.51
N LEU A 186 -4.96 6.51 3.00
CA LEU A 186 -5.81 5.66 2.18
C LEU A 186 -7.20 6.28 2.06
N TRP A 187 -7.81 6.09 0.90
CA TRP A 187 -9.15 6.57 0.61
C TRP A 187 -10.09 5.39 0.38
N THR A 188 -11.36 5.57 0.72
CA THR A 188 -12.42 4.60 0.47
C THR A 188 -13.68 5.32 0.00
N GLN A 189 -14.62 4.56 -0.55
CA GLN A 189 -15.93 5.04 -0.94
C GLN A 189 -16.93 4.78 0.19
N ARG A 190 -17.71 5.79 0.56
CA ARG A 190 -18.89 5.66 1.41
C ARG A 190 -20.13 6.02 0.62
N LEU A 191 -21.25 5.46 1.04
CA LEU A 191 -22.54 5.78 0.47
C LEU A 191 -23.25 6.79 1.37
N GLN A 192 -23.84 7.80 0.74
CA GLN A 192 -24.72 8.76 1.39
C GLN A 192 -25.98 8.89 0.54
N GLU A 193 -27.13 8.74 1.18
CA GLU A 193 -28.43 8.95 0.54
C GLU A 193 -28.69 10.45 0.38
N ASP A 194 -29.21 10.83 -0.79
CA ASP A 194 -29.69 12.18 -1.04
C ASP A 194 -31.19 12.35 -0.75
N VAL A 195 -31.71 13.55 -0.99
CA VAL A 195 -33.10 13.90 -0.69
C VAL A 195 -34.11 13.18 -1.59
N GLU A 196 -33.67 12.65 -2.73
CA GLU A 196 -34.51 11.92 -3.69
C GLU A 196 -34.37 10.40 -3.52
N GLY A 197 -33.62 9.95 -2.51
CA GLY A 197 -33.40 8.54 -2.17
C GLY A 197 -32.27 7.88 -2.96
N PHE A 198 -31.50 8.61 -3.78
CA PHE A 198 -30.37 8.03 -4.52
C PHE A 198 -29.12 7.95 -3.63
N LEU A 199 -28.38 6.84 -3.77
CA LEU A 199 -27.10 6.64 -3.09
C LEU A 199 -25.97 7.29 -3.87
N GLN A 200 -25.39 8.32 -3.27
CA GLN A 200 -24.21 9.02 -3.78
C GLN A 200 -22.93 8.41 -3.22
N VAL A 201 -21.89 8.36 -4.06
CA VAL A 201 -20.58 7.84 -3.69
C VAL A 201 -19.66 8.98 -3.25
N ILE A 202 -19.27 8.96 -1.98
CA ILE A 202 -18.46 10.00 -1.38
C ILE A 202 -17.07 9.46 -1.05
N PRO A 203 -16.00 10.10 -1.56
CA PRO A 203 -14.64 9.81 -1.13
C PRO A 203 -14.45 10.16 0.34
N SER A 204 -13.97 9.20 1.12
CA SER A 204 -13.71 9.36 2.54
C SER A 204 -12.34 8.81 2.92
N ASP A 205 -11.84 9.28 4.05
CA ASP A 205 -10.60 8.78 4.64
C ASP A 205 -10.84 7.37 5.17
N PHE A 206 -9.99 6.43 4.78
CA PHE A 206 -10.07 5.09 5.33
C PHE A 206 -9.49 5.08 6.75
N CYS A 207 -10.34 4.71 7.71
CA CYS A 207 -9.94 4.53 9.10
C CYS A 207 -10.15 3.05 9.49
N PRO A 208 -9.07 2.29 9.72
CA PRO A 208 -9.17 0.88 10.11
C PRO A 208 -9.93 0.66 11.43
N ALA A 209 -9.85 1.63 12.34
CA ALA A 209 -10.47 1.57 13.68
C ALA A 209 -11.83 2.29 13.77
N GLY A 210 -12.38 2.74 12.64
CA GLY A 210 -13.64 3.51 12.62
C GLY A 210 -14.88 2.65 12.87
N GLU A 211 -15.97 3.31 13.30
CA GLU A 211 -17.29 2.67 13.48
C GLU A 211 -17.72 1.93 12.21
N ARG A 212 -17.83 0.61 12.34
CA ARG A 212 -18.45 -0.38 11.45
C ARG A 212 -18.04 -0.30 9.98
N ILE A 213 -17.09 -1.17 9.63
CA ILE A 213 -16.54 -1.48 8.29
C ILE A 213 -17.62 -1.92 7.25
N GLU A 214 -18.90 -2.01 7.64
CA GLU A 214 -19.98 -2.61 6.86
C GLU A 214 -20.43 -1.78 5.63
N SER A 215 -19.90 -0.57 5.43
CA SER A 215 -20.29 0.30 4.30
C SER A 215 -19.12 1.04 3.64
N VAL A 216 -17.92 0.46 3.69
CA VAL A 216 -16.73 0.99 2.99
C VAL A 216 -16.36 0.14 1.79
N PHE A 217 -16.22 0.79 0.64
CA PHE A 217 -15.97 0.13 -0.63
C PHE A 217 -14.64 0.59 -1.23
N GLY A 218 -13.79 -0.38 -1.54
CA GLY A 218 -12.49 -0.18 -2.16
C GLY A 218 -11.46 0.54 -1.28
N LEU A 219 -10.20 0.32 -1.63
CA LEU A 219 -9.04 0.97 -1.01
C LEU A 219 -8.21 1.63 -2.09
N PHE A 220 -8.11 2.96 -2.02
CA PHE A 220 -7.52 3.78 -3.06
C PHE A 220 -6.36 4.62 -2.51
N ARG A 221 -5.35 4.88 -3.37
CA ARG A 221 -4.20 5.74 -3.03
C ARG A 221 -4.55 7.23 -3.06
N SER A 222 -5.59 7.62 -3.80
CA SER A 222 -6.00 9.02 -3.94
C SER A 222 -7.46 9.12 -4.37
N ARG A 223 -8.05 10.30 -4.18
CA ARG A 223 -9.40 10.63 -4.64
C ARG A 223 -9.57 10.45 -6.15
N LYS A 224 -8.55 10.80 -6.95
CA LYS A 224 -8.56 10.59 -8.41
C LYS A 224 -8.80 9.12 -8.79
N HIS A 225 -8.24 8.17 -8.03
CA HIS A 225 -8.48 6.75 -8.28
C HIS A 225 -9.92 6.33 -7.93
N ILE A 226 -10.55 6.96 -6.92
CA ILE A 226 -11.97 6.76 -6.63
C ILE A 226 -12.81 7.23 -7.81
N ASP A 227 -12.56 8.44 -8.30
CA ASP A 227 -13.33 9.02 -9.41
C ASP A 227 -13.21 8.16 -10.68
N ASN A 228 -12.01 7.68 -10.99
CA ASN A 228 -11.77 6.76 -12.10
C ASN A 228 -12.50 5.42 -11.93
N SER A 229 -12.42 4.83 -10.72
CA SER A 229 -13.13 3.58 -10.40
C SER A 229 -14.65 3.76 -10.52
N LEU A 230 -15.19 4.87 -10.02
CA LEU A 230 -16.61 5.18 -10.07
C LEU A 230 -17.10 5.36 -11.51
N ARG A 231 -16.29 6.02 -12.36
CA ARG A 231 -16.59 6.16 -13.79
C ARG A 231 -16.56 4.82 -14.54
N SER A 232 -15.62 3.93 -14.22
CA SER A 232 -15.64 2.57 -14.79
C SER A 232 -16.86 1.81 -14.32
N LEU A 233 -17.12 1.79 -13.01
CA LEU A 233 -18.28 1.13 -12.41
C LEU A 233 -19.59 1.59 -13.06
N ALA A 234 -19.74 2.90 -13.26
CA ALA A 234 -20.92 3.46 -13.88
C ALA A 234 -21.08 3.05 -15.34
N ARG A 235 -19.99 3.05 -16.11
CA ARG A 235 -19.97 2.59 -17.49
C ARG A 235 -20.35 1.11 -17.60
N ASP A 236 -19.74 0.28 -16.76
CA ASP A 236 -19.86 -1.18 -16.86
C ASP A 236 -21.22 -1.70 -16.35
N ASN A 237 -21.94 -0.90 -15.55
CA ASN A 237 -23.21 -1.28 -14.93
C ASN A 237 -24.37 -0.33 -15.29
N GLY A 238 -24.22 0.53 -16.31
CA GLY A 238 -25.28 1.43 -16.77
C GLY A 238 -25.77 2.44 -15.73
N LEU A 239 -24.92 2.82 -14.75
CA LEU A 239 -25.32 3.72 -13.67
C LEU A 239 -25.20 5.18 -14.10
N CYS A 240 -26.12 6.01 -13.59
CA CYS A 240 -26.08 7.44 -13.84
C CYS A 240 -25.04 8.16 -12.95
N LEU A 241 -23.98 8.72 -13.54
CA LEU A 241 -22.94 9.47 -12.82
C LEU A 241 -23.46 10.68 -12.03
N ARG A 242 -24.58 11.27 -12.45
CA ARG A 242 -25.23 12.36 -11.73
C ARG A 242 -25.85 11.89 -10.42
N MET A 243 -26.56 10.76 -10.44
CA MET A 243 -27.16 10.16 -9.23
C MET A 243 -26.09 9.56 -8.30
N LEU A 244 -24.91 9.22 -8.83
CA LEU A 244 -23.77 8.82 -8.03
C LEU A 244 -23.03 9.99 -7.37
N GLY A 245 -23.42 11.25 -7.64
CA GLY A 245 -22.75 12.44 -7.14
C GLY A 245 -21.43 12.79 -7.85
N ALA A 246 -21.09 12.10 -8.94
CA ALA A 246 -19.85 12.32 -9.71
C ALA A 246 -19.96 13.47 -10.72
N GLU A 247 -21.17 13.81 -11.15
CA GLU A 247 -21.46 14.89 -12.11
C GLU A 247 -22.61 15.77 -11.62
N ARG A 248 -22.55 17.07 -11.95
CA ARG A 248 -23.60 18.04 -11.59
C ARG A 248 -24.56 18.30 -12.76
N GLY A 249 -25.68 18.96 -12.48
CA GLY A 249 -26.63 19.47 -13.48
C GLY A 249 -28.06 18.97 -13.28
N ARG A 250 -28.97 19.38 -14.18
CA ARG A 250 -30.40 19.01 -14.16
C ARG A 250 -30.80 18.31 -15.47
N GLY A 251 -31.87 17.51 -15.43
CA GLY A 251 -32.39 16.78 -16.59
C GLY A 251 -31.58 15.55 -17.03
N PRO A 252 -31.79 15.04 -18.25
CA PRO A 252 -31.07 13.88 -18.78
C PRO A 252 -29.56 14.15 -18.93
N CYS A 253 -28.70 13.24 -18.45
CA CYS A 253 -27.26 13.34 -18.63
C CYS A 253 -26.81 12.87 -20.01
N PHE A 254 -25.62 13.29 -20.45
CA PHE A 254 -25.03 12.84 -21.72
C PHE A 254 -24.95 11.31 -21.82
N GLY A 255 -24.58 10.65 -20.72
CA GLY A 255 -24.55 9.18 -20.64
C GLY A 255 -25.88 8.52 -21.02
N HIS A 256 -27.01 9.11 -20.63
CA HIS A 256 -28.33 8.61 -21.03
C HIS A 256 -28.62 8.87 -22.51
N GLN A 257 -28.27 10.07 -23.01
CA GLN A 257 -28.49 10.44 -24.42
C GLN A 257 -27.76 9.49 -25.39
N VAL A 258 -26.60 8.98 -24.99
CA VAL A 258 -25.83 7.99 -25.77
C VAL A 258 -26.09 6.53 -25.37
N GLY A 259 -27.13 6.26 -24.57
CA GLY A 259 -27.53 4.89 -24.20
C GLY A 259 -26.62 4.16 -23.20
N ARG A 260 -25.74 4.88 -22.49
CA ARG A 260 -24.79 4.31 -21.51
C ARG A 260 -25.30 4.29 -20.07
N CYS A 261 -26.46 4.87 -19.78
CA CYS A 261 -27.12 4.70 -18.49
C CYS A 261 -28.64 4.63 -18.62
N HIS A 262 -29.28 4.05 -17.61
CA HIS A 262 -30.72 3.77 -17.60
C HIS A 262 -31.60 5.02 -17.36
N GLY A 263 -30.99 6.20 -17.25
CA GLY A 263 -31.73 7.45 -17.24
C GLY A 263 -32.42 7.78 -15.92
N ALA A 264 -31.88 7.33 -14.77
CA ALA A 264 -32.37 7.74 -13.44
C ALA A 264 -32.51 9.27 -13.30
N CYS A 265 -31.54 10.05 -13.77
CA CYS A 265 -31.61 11.53 -13.80
C CYS A 265 -32.71 12.12 -14.70
N ALA A 266 -33.33 11.30 -15.55
CA ALA A 266 -34.45 11.66 -16.42
C ALA A 266 -35.78 11.09 -15.91
N GLY A 267 -35.82 10.52 -14.70
CA GLY A 267 -37.01 9.89 -14.12
C GLY A 267 -37.40 8.55 -14.75
N LYS A 268 -36.53 7.95 -15.57
CA LYS A 268 -36.82 6.67 -16.26
C LYS A 268 -36.49 5.42 -15.44
N GLU A 269 -35.82 5.62 -14.31
CA GLU A 269 -35.42 4.55 -13.39
C GLU A 269 -35.60 5.06 -11.95
N SER A 270 -36.18 4.23 -11.09
CA SER A 270 -36.38 4.55 -9.68
C SER A 270 -35.08 4.51 -8.88
N ALA A 271 -35.07 5.22 -7.74
CA ALA A 271 -33.95 5.19 -6.81
C ALA A 271 -33.61 3.76 -6.36
N ASP A 272 -34.60 2.96 -5.98
CA ASP A 272 -34.40 1.57 -5.53
C ASP A 272 -33.71 0.69 -6.57
N ALA A 273 -34.13 0.79 -7.84
CA ALA A 273 -33.56 0.00 -8.93
C ALA A 273 -32.11 0.42 -9.22
N HIS A 274 -31.85 1.73 -9.25
CA HIS A 274 -30.49 2.27 -9.44
C HIS A 274 -29.57 1.90 -8.28
N ASN A 275 -30.03 2.10 -7.03
CA ASN A 275 -29.30 1.80 -5.80
C ASN A 275 -28.98 0.31 -5.68
N SER A 276 -29.93 -0.57 -6.01
CA SER A 276 -29.70 -2.02 -5.99
C SER A 276 -28.57 -2.42 -6.94
N ARG A 277 -28.55 -1.86 -8.15
CA ARG A 277 -27.48 -2.12 -9.12
C ARG A 277 -26.14 -1.53 -8.67
N LEU A 278 -26.15 -0.34 -8.05
CA LEU A 278 -24.95 0.24 -7.45
C LEU A 278 -24.38 -0.68 -6.35
N LEU A 279 -25.22 -1.14 -5.43
CA LEU A 279 -24.79 -2.00 -4.32
C LEU A 279 -24.23 -3.33 -4.82
N GLN A 280 -24.89 -3.98 -5.79
CA GLN A 280 -24.37 -5.19 -6.43
C GLN A 280 -23.01 -4.97 -7.10
N ALA A 281 -22.82 -3.82 -7.75
CA ALA A 281 -21.56 -3.48 -8.40
C ALA A 281 -20.45 -3.21 -7.37
N LEU A 282 -20.77 -2.50 -6.27
CA LEU A 282 -19.84 -2.16 -5.21
C LEU A 282 -19.48 -3.32 -4.28
N ASP A 283 -20.34 -4.34 -4.14
CA ASP A 283 -20.09 -5.50 -3.27
C ASP A 283 -18.76 -6.21 -3.63
N LYS A 284 -18.41 -6.23 -4.92
CA LYS A 284 -17.13 -6.74 -5.44
C LYS A 284 -15.90 -6.00 -4.87
N GLN A 285 -16.08 -4.76 -4.46
CA GLN A 285 -15.05 -3.90 -3.88
C GLN A 285 -15.14 -3.80 -2.35
N ARG A 286 -16.11 -4.47 -1.70
CA ARG A 286 -16.30 -4.40 -0.25
C ARG A 286 -15.05 -4.90 0.48
N ILE A 287 -14.61 -4.10 1.45
CA ILE A 287 -13.48 -4.48 2.30
C ILE A 287 -13.98 -5.51 3.30
N ALA A 288 -13.33 -6.66 3.36
CA ALA A 288 -13.70 -7.71 4.30
C ALA A 288 -13.39 -7.25 5.73
N ALA A 289 -14.37 -7.39 6.63
CA ALA A 289 -14.10 -7.34 8.06
C ALA A 289 -13.14 -8.49 8.44
N TRP A 290 -12.34 -8.28 9.49
CA TRP A 290 -11.49 -9.35 10.02
C TRP A 290 -12.40 -10.44 10.61
N PRO A 291 -12.42 -11.66 10.04
CA PRO A 291 -13.42 -12.66 10.42
C PRO A 291 -12.96 -13.58 11.55
N PHE A 292 -11.75 -13.39 12.06
CA PHE A 292 -11.15 -14.26 13.07
C PHE A 292 -11.23 -13.61 14.45
N ALA A 293 -11.36 -14.44 15.49
CA ALA A 293 -11.42 -13.97 16.88
C ALA A 293 -10.12 -13.30 17.37
N GLY A 294 -8.99 -13.57 16.70
CA GLY A 294 -7.69 -13.03 17.07
C GLY A 294 -6.67 -13.10 15.93
N PRO A 295 -5.37 -13.01 16.26
CA PRO A 295 -4.28 -13.17 15.29
C PRO A 295 -4.31 -14.55 14.63
N VAL A 296 -3.90 -14.62 13.37
CA VAL A 296 -3.83 -15.86 12.59
C VAL A 296 -2.42 -16.08 12.07
N LEU A 297 -1.99 -17.34 12.06
CA LEU A 297 -0.78 -17.79 11.37
C LEU A 297 -1.19 -18.46 10.08
N LEU A 298 -0.77 -17.90 8.95
CA LEU A 298 -0.78 -18.62 7.68
C LEU A 298 0.49 -19.46 7.60
N GLN A 299 0.33 -20.79 7.64
CA GLN A 299 1.41 -21.75 7.49
C GLN A 299 1.63 -22.03 6.00
N GLU A 300 2.76 -21.58 5.48
CA GLU A 300 3.21 -21.87 4.12
C GLU A 300 4.29 -22.96 4.16
N GLU A 301 4.16 -23.96 3.30
CA GLU A 301 5.14 -25.04 3.14
C GLU A 301 5.79 -24.95 1.78
N ARG A 302 7.04 -25.42 1.71
CA ARG A 302 7.71 -25.57 0.42
C ARG A 302 6.94 -26.55 -0.43
N ASP A 303 6.58 -26.09 -1.63
CA ASP A 303 6.04 -26.95 -2.67
C ASP A 303 7.08 -27.99 -3.09
N LYS A 304 6.76 -29.28 -2.89
CA LYS A 304 7.62 -30.42 -3.22
C LYS A 304 7.63 -30.72 -4.71
N ASP A 305 6.57 -30.33 -5.42
CA ASP A 305 6.35 -30.61 -6.85
C ASP A 305 6.65 -29.40 -7.75
N SER A 306 7.15 -28.32 -7.16
CA SER A 306 7.46 -27.10 -7.88
C SER A 306 8.45 -27.40 -9.01
N ARG A 307 8.02 -27.17 -10.26
CA ARG A 307 8.86 -27.34 -11.47
C ARG A 307 10.16 -26.53 -11.47
N TYR A 308 10.35 -25.68 -10.46
CA TYR A 308 11.51 -24.83 -10.26
C TYR A 308 12.55 -25.46 -9.30
N THR A 309 12.24 -26.57 -8.62
CA THR A 309 13.12 -27.26 -7.66
C THR A 309 14.04 -28.28 -8.32
N GLY A 310 14.75 -27.88 -9.38
CA GLY A 310 15.81 -28.70 -9.98
C GLY A 310 16.91 -29.08 -8.97
N GLU A 311 17.05 -28.31 -7.90
CA GLU A 311 17.73 -28.62 -6.65
C GLU A 311 17.28 -27.53 -5.68
N SER A 312 16.36 -27.83 -4.76
CA SER A 312 15.95 -26.80 -3.81
C SER A 312 17.17 -26.35 -3.01
N SER A 313 17.43 -25.04 -2.93
CA SER A 313 18.55 -24.54 -2.12
C SER A 313 18.45 -25.11 -0.70
N PRO A 314 19.54 -25.65 -0.12
CA PRO A 314 19.53 -26.16 1.25
C PRO A 314 19.15 -25.08 2.26
N LEU A 315 19.38 -23.80 1.90
CA LEU A 315 19.06 -22.62 2.69
C LEU A 315 17.58 -22.21 2.62
N GLN A 316 16.82 -22.74 1.65
CA GLN A 316 15.40 -22.43 1.63
C GLN A 316 14.75 -23.00 2.90
N PRO A 317 13.79 -22.33 3.54
CA PRO A 317 13.04 -22.90 4.65
C PRO A 317 12.06 -23.97 4.15
N LYS A 318 11.82 -25.02 4.94
CA LYS A 318 10.82 -26.06 4.60
C LYS A 318 9.39 -25.59 4.87
N ARG A 319 9.23 -24.74 5.88
CA ARG A 319 7.96 -24.20 6.36
C ARG A 319 8.20 -22.81 6.96
N GLN A 320 7.23 -21.92 6.79
CA GLN A 320 7.20 -20.62 7.44
C GLN A 320 5.78 -20.31 7.93
N PHE A 321 5.69 -19.43 8.91
CA PHE A 321 4.46 -18.97 9.54
C PHE A 321 4.38 -17.46 9.40
N HIS A 322 3.34 -16.98 8.72
CA HIS A 322 3.11 -15.55 8.52
C HIS A 322 2.03 -15.08 9.49
N LEU A 323 2.41 -14.25 10.44
CA LEU A 323 1.50 -13.73 11.47
C LEU A 323 0.77 -12.50 10.94
N ILE A 324 -0.56 -12.58 10.94
CA ILE A 324 -1.45 -11.53 10.47
C ILE A 324 -2.53 -11.30 11.54
N ASN A 325 -2.78 -10.04 11.90
CA ASN A 325 -3.87 -9.67 12.80
C ASN A 325 -4.55 -8.40 12.30
N HIS A 326 -5.88 -8.38 12.24
CA HIS A 326 -6.67 -7.26 11.71
C HIS A 326 -6.09 -6.69 10.40
N TRP A 327 -5.78 -7.58 9.45
CA TRP A 327 -5.15 -7.25 8.16
C TRP A 327 -3.77 -6.58 8.22
N SER A 328 -3.14 -6.56 9.40
CA SER A 328 -1.79 -6.08 9.64
C SER A 328 -0.83 -7.26 9.64
N TYR A 329 0.27 -7.16 8.92
CA TYR A 329 1.32 -8.17 8.91
C TYR A 329 2.32 -7.89 10.02
N LEU A 330 2.52 -8.88 10.90
CA LEU A 330 3.34 -8.76 12.11
C LEU A 330 4.68 -9.50 12.01
N GLY A 331 4.89 -10.25 10.92
CA GLY A 331 6.16 -10.90 10.64
C GLY A 331 6.05 -12.31 10.08
N THR A 332 7.18 -12.82 9.62
CA THR A 332 7.35 -14.21 9.18
C THR A 332 8.31 -14.92 10.13
N PHE A 333 7.96 -16.15 10.49
CA PHE A 333 8.71 -16.96 11.44
C PHE A 333 8.95 -18.34 10.87
N GLU A 334 10.12 -18.92 11.12
CA GLU A 334 10.42 -20.30 10.73
C GLU A 334 9.84 -21.32 11.72
N ARG A 335 9.65 -20.89 12.98
CA ARG A 335 9.11 -21.74 14.05
C ARG A 335 7.77 -21.25 14.57
N ARG A 336 6.83 -22.18 14.71
CA ARG A 336 5.47 -21.93 15.21
C ARG A 336 5.46 -21.33 16.62
N ASP A 337 6.32 -21.80 17.52
CA ASP A 337 6.38 -21.31 18.90
C ASP A 337 6.80 -19.84 19.00
N ARG A 338 7.78 -19.42 18.18
CA ARG A 338 8.19 -18.02 18.07
C ARG A 338 7.08 -17.14 17.50
N ALA A 339 6.39 -17.62 16.47
CA ALA A 339 5.25 -16.92 15.89
C ALA A 339 4.12 -16.70 16.92
N ARG A 340 3.81 -17.72 17.72
CA ARG A 340 2.83 -17.62 18.81
C ARG A 340 3.26 -16.68 19.93
N GLN A 341 4.54 -16.66 20.28
CA GLN A 341 5.07 -15.69 21.25
C GLN A 341 4.91 -14.26 20.74
N ALA A 342 5.16 -14.02 19.46
CA ALA A 342 4.93 -12.71 18.84
C ALA A 342 3.44 -12.34 18.82
N ALA A 343 2.54 -13.29 18.55
CA ALA A 343 1.10 -13.07 18.55
C ALA A 343 0.52 -12.64 19.91
N LYS A 344 1.19 -12.99 21.02
CA LYS A 344 0.79 -12.61 22.37
C LYS A 344 1.28 -11.22 22.79
N ARG A 345 2.21 -10.62 22.04
CA ARG A 345 2.74 -9.30 22.36
C ARG A 345 1.76 -8.23 21.88
N ASP A 346 1.61 -7.19 22.68
CA ASP A 346 0.94 -5.99 22.20
C ASP A 346 1.79 -5.40 21.06
N SER A 347 1.15 -5.23 19.90
CA SER A 347 1.82 -4.88 18.66
C SER A 347 1.02 -3.79 17.97
N ASP A 348 1.71 -2.76 17.48
CA ASP A 348 1.06 -1.71 16.70
C ASP A 348 0.42 -2.29 15.45
N LEU A 349 -0.92 -2.32 15.41
CA LEU A 349 -1.68 -2.81 14.27
C LEU A 349 -1.73 -1.73 13.20
N ILE A 350 -0.85 -1.87 12.20
CA ILE A 350 -0.79 -0.98 11.05
C ILE A 350 -1.46 -1.64 9.86
N PHE A 351 -2.67 -1.17 9.53
CA PHE A 351 -3.35 -1.57 8.31
C PHE A 351 -2.58 -1.07 7.08
N ASP A 352 -2.33 -1.98 6.14
CA ASP A 352 -1.80 -1.65 4.83
C ASP A 352 -2.61 -2.28 3.70
N ARG A 353 -2.87 -1.51 2.65
CA ARG A 353 -3.67 -1.95 1.50
C ARG A 353 -3.05 -3.15 0.78
N ASP A 354 -1.74 -3.13 0.57
CA ASP A 354 -1.07 -4.18 -0.20
C ASP A 354 -0.96 -5.46 0.63
N THR A 355 -0.70 -5.35 1.93
CA THR A 355 -0.80 -6.47 2.89
C THR A 355 -2.20 -7.07 2.91
N TYR A 356 -3.26 -6.25 3.02
CA TYR A 356 -4.65 -6.70 2.95
C TYR A 356 -4.93 -7.48 1.66
N ARG A 357 -4.50 -6.96 0.51
CA ARG A 357 -4.68 -7.61 -0.80
C ARG A 357 -3.95 -8.94 -0.88
N ILE A 358 -2.72 -9.02 -0.38
CA ILE A 358 -1.94 -10.27 -0.32
C ILE A 358 -2.69 -11.27 0.57
N ALA A 359 -3.04 -10.89 1.79
CA ALA A 359 -3.73 -11.77 2.75
C ALA A 359 -5.06 -12.30 2.21
N VAL A 360 -5.96 -11.43 1.72
CA VAL A 360 -7.26 -11.86 1.18
C VAL A 360 -7.09 -12.76 -0.03
N ARG A 361 -6.14 -12.47 -0.92
CA ARG A 361 -5.86 -13.34 -2.06
C ARG A 361 -5.39 -14.71 -1.60
N SER A 362 -4.44 -14.77 -0.66
CA SER A 362 -3.91 -16.03 -0.12
C SER A 362 -5.00 -16.86 0.56
N LEU A 363 -5.89 -16.22 1.33
CA LEU A 363 -7.02 -16.88 1.97
C LEU A 363 -8.01 -17.44 0.93
N ARG A 364 -8.36 -16.69 -0.11
CA ARG A 364 -9.26 -17.18 -1.18
C ARG A 364 -8.67 -18.32 -2.02
N GLN A 365 -7.35 -18.32 -2.19
CA GLN A 365 -6.62 -19.35 -2.94
C GLN A 365 -6.28 -20.57 -2.09
N ASP A 366 -6.62 -20.55 -0.80
CA ASP A 366 -6.27 -21.59 0.16
C ASP A 366 -4.76 -21.93 0.13
N ALA A 367 -3.94 -20.87 0.13
CA ALA A 367 -2.51 -20.95 -0.12
C ALA A 367 -1.69 -21.65 1.00
N GLY A 368 -2.34 -22.07 2.08
CA GLY A 368 -1.69 -22.71 3.22
C GLY A 368 -2.67 -22.96 4.37
N ALA A 369 -2.25 -23.76 5.35
CA ALA A 369 -3.07 -24.04 6.53
C ALA A 369 -3.17 -22.80 7.42
N LEU A 370 -4.36 -22.54 7.97
CA LEU A 370 -4.56 -21.47 8.93
C LEU A 370 -4.52 -22.02 10.35
N LEU A 371 -3.74 -21.35 11.20
CA LEU A 371 -3.68 -21.65 12.63
C LEU A 371 -4.09 -20.42 13.43
N ASP A 372 -4.75 -20.65 14.55
CA ASP A 372 -4.96 -19.60 15.55
C ASP A 372 -3.60 -19.13 16.11
N GLY A 373 -3.39 -17.82 16.18
CA GLY A 373 -2.11 -17.25 16.54
C GLY A 373 -1.71 -17.45 17.99
N VAL A 374 -2.68 -17.69 18.89
CA VAL A 374 -2.42 -17.81 20.33
C VAL A 374 -2.29 -19.28 20.74
N SER A 375 -3.28 -20.11 20.41
CA SER A 375 -3.34 -21.55 20.69
C SER A 375 -2.49 -22.36 19.71
N GLY A 376 -2.39 -21.93 18.44
CA GLY A 376 -1.77 -22.67 17.36
C GLY A 376 -2.62 -23.83 16.82
N GLY A 377 -3.88 -23.97 17.23
CA GLY A 377 -4.80 -24.96 16.65
C GLY A 377 -5.17 -24.60 15.21
N LEU A 378 -5.54 -25.59 14.40
CA LEU A 378 -6.09 -25.35 13.07
C LEU A 378 -7.40 -24.57 13.18
N ILE A 379 -7.61 -23.63 12.26
CA ILE A 379 -8.85 -22.86 12.15
C ILE A 379 -9.39 -22.94 10.72
N ASP A 380 -10.70 -22.81 10.60
CA ASP A 380 -11.37 -22.80 9.31
C ASP A 380 -11.07 -21.51 8.55
N ASN A 381 -10.98 -21.63 7.23
CA ASN A 381 -10.78 -20.51 6.32
C ASN A 381 -12.14 -20.03 5.77
N PRO A 382 -12.73 -18.93 6.27
CA PRO A 382 -14.03 -18.45 5.83
C PRO A 382 -14.01 -17.88 4.40
N PHE A 383 -12.84 -17.73 3.78
CA PHE A 383 -12.69 -17.26 2.40
C PHE A 383 -12.42 -18.39 1.41
N ALA A 384 -12.22 -19.62 1.87
CA ALA A 384 -12.00 -20.74 0.99
C ALA A 384 -13.22 -20.89 0.07
N LEU A 385 -13.01 -20.69 -1.23
CA LEU A 385 -14.05 -20.97 -2.21
C LEU A 385 -14.29 -22.48 -2.20
N ASN A 386 -15.55 -22.90 -1.99
CA ASN A 386 -15.93 -24.30 -2.23
C ASN A 386 -15.40 -24.68 -3.62
N ARG A 387 -14.50 -25.67 -3.70
CA ARG A 387 -13.91 -26.15 -4.96
C ARG A 387 -14.94 -26.67 -5.97
N GLN A 388 -16.23 -26.68 -5.62
CA GLN A 388 -17.34 -27.06 -6.47
C GLN A 388 -18.20 -25.83 -6.79
N GLY A 389 -18.00 -25.30 -8.00
CA GLY A 389 -19.00 -24.50 -8.72
C GLY A 389 -19.18 -23.03 -8.28
N ALA A 390 -18.28 -22.14 -8.69
CA ALA A 390 -18.62 -20.75 -9.06
C ALA A 390 -17.42 -20.09 -9.73
N GLY A 391 -17.63 -19.55 -10.93
CA GLY A 391 -16.62 -18.84 -11.71
C GLY A 391 -15.99 -17.69 -10.91
N ALA A 392 -14.66 -17.70 -10.83
CA ALA A 392 -13.89 -16.66 -10.20
C ALA A 392 -14.23 -15.27 -10.81
N PRO A 393 -14.57 -14.24 -10.02
CA PRO A 393 -14.59 -12.88 -10.53
C PRO A 393 -13.15 -12.49 -10.88
N SER A 394 -12.89 -12.30 -12.17
CA SER A 394 -11.56 -11.97 -12.66
C SER A 394 -11.12 -10.60 -12.14
N LEU A 395 -10.06 -10.57 -11.33
CA LEU A 395 -9.24 -9.38 -11.05
C LEU A 395 -8.37 -8.95 -12.25
N ALA A 396 -8.71 -9.41 -13.47
CA ALA A 396 -7.98 -9.12 -14.69
C ALA A 396 -8.06 -7.64 -15.13
N GLY A 397 -9.00 -6.86 -14.57
CA GLY A 397 -9.14 -5.42 -14.85
C GLY A 397 -8.01 -4.57 -14.28
N ASP A 398 -7.54 -4.87 -13.07
CA ASP A 398 -6.56 -4.02 -12.37
C ASP A 398 -5.12 -4.25 -12.86
N ILE A 399 -4.80 -5.45 -13.36
CA ILE A 399 -3.47 -5.76 -13.93
C ILE A 399 -3.34 -5.21 -15.35
N LYS A 400 -4.43 -5.11 -16.13
CA LYS A 400 -4.40 -4.49 -17.46
C LYS A 400 -4.23 -2.97 -17.36
N ALA A 401 -4.84 -2.32 -16.37
CA ALA A 401 -4.61 -0.89 -16.11
C ALA A 401 -3.15 -0.61 -15.71
N GLU A 402 -2.51 -1.46 -14.90
CA GLU A 402 -1.08 -1.31 -14.57
C GLU A 402 -0.13 -1.70 -15.71
N LYS A 403 -0.55 -2.54 -16.67
CA LYS A 403 0.23 -2.85 -17.89
C LYS A 403 0.12 -1.75 -18.95
N SER A 404 -1.04 -1.13 -19.16
CA SER A 404 -1.17 0.03 -20.06
C SER A 404 -0.51 1.29 -19.49
N GLU A 405 -0.57 1.50 -18.17
CA GLU A 405 0.19 2.57 -17.49
C GLU A 405 1.70 2.35 -17.48
N LYS A 406 2.18 1.13 -17.73
CA LYS A 406 3.61 0.83 -17.89
C LYS A 406 4.11 1.12 -19.31
N SER A 407 3.25 1.04 -20.33
CA SER A 407 3.64 1.30 -21.72
C SER A 407 3.44 2.74 -22.17
N GLU A 408 2.42 3.46 -21.68
CA GLU A 408 2.12 4.83 -22.17
C GLU A 408 3.00 5.94 -21.57
N ASN A 409 3.70 5.71 -20.45
CA ASN A 409 4.53 6.73 -19.80
C ASN A 409 6.05 6.55 -20.03
N SER A 410 6.47 5.63 -20.90
CA SER A 410 7.84 5.61 -21.42
C SER A 410 8.05 6.60 -22.57
N GLU A 411 7.00 7.20 -23.12
CA GLU A 411 7.06 8.08 -24.31
C GLU A 411 6.90 9.58 -24.02
N ALA A 412 6.57 9.96 -22.77
CA ALA A 412 6.35 11.37 -22.42
C ALA A 412 7.49 11.93 -21.55
N LEU A 413 8.67 12.12 -22.14
CA LEU A 413 9.71 13.07 -21.71
C LEU A 413 10.72 13.24 -22.86
N SER A 414 10.31 14.00 -23.87
CA SER A 414 11.21 14.62 -24.86
C SER A 414 11.94 15.80 -24.20
N PRO A 415 13.22 16.06 -24.51
CA PRO A 415 14.01 17.05 -23.80
C PRO A 415 13.65 18.47 -24.26
N ALA A 416 13.58 19.40 -23.29
CA ALA A 416 13.75 20.83 -23.48
C ALA A 416 15.10 21.23 -22.88
#